data_AF-A0A8J1VTF2-F1
#
_entry.id   AF-A0A8J1VTF2-F1
#
_cell.length_a   1.000
_cell.length_b   1.000
_cell.length_c   1.000
_cell.angle_alpha   90.00
_cell.angle_beta   90.00
_cell.angle_gamma   90.00
#
_symmetry.space_group_name_H-M   'P 1'
#
loop_
_entity.id
_entity.type
_entity.pdbx_description
1 polymer ?
#
loop_
_entity_poly.entity_id
_entity_poly.type
_entity_poly.pdbx_seq_one_letter_code
_entity_poly.pdbx_strand_id
1 'polypeptide(L)'
;MANPRQRAKARSHKSSKPSPSIKRRLHHKLRKTPALHGPEVLQKGWDRKKTVFQNYKSLGLLAGIPLPTRSESGQRIPVERGGTVGYGRIVRDEDGNVIDIVISEEQEQDAAENVEEVEEMEGDETVRGTSDLVRSLEDIAKASVPVKRTSSISERTWLHQLVDKHGTDTAAMARDRGLNAWQKTEGEMVRMIRKAGGFEKMKGL
;
A
#
# COMPACT_ATOMS: atom_id res chain seq x y z
N MET A 1 1.47 -63.12 -6.40
CA MET A 1 2.94 -63.32 -6.58
C MET A 1 3.64 -61.97 -6.70
N ALA A 2 4.75 -61.76 -5.99
CA ALA A 2 5.47 -60.49 -6.03
C ALA A 2 6.26 -60.34 -7.36
N ASN A 3 6.13 -59.18 -8.02
CA ASN A 3 6.65 -58.89 -9.35
C ASN A 3 8.18 -59.18 -9.47
N PRO A 4 8.62 -60.07 -10.39
CA PRO A 4 10.04 -60.42 -10.56
C PRO A 4 10.98 -59.22 -10.74
N ARG A 5 10.51 -58.16 -11.42
CA ARG A 5 11.29 -56.93 -11.62
C ARG A 5 11.57 -56.20 -10.30
N GLN A 6 10.61 -56.22 -9.37
CA GLN A 6 10.80 -55.61 -8.05
C GLN A 6 11.76 -56.42 -7.17
N ARG A 7 11.75 -57.76 -7.27
CA ARG A 7 12.70 -58.64 -6.57
C ARG A 7 14.14 -58.45 -7.06
N ALA A 8 14.34 -58.36 -8.38
CA ALA A 8 15.66 -58.08 -8.96
C ALA A 8 16.16 -56.68 -8.55
N LYS A 9 15.28 -55.68 -8.54
CA LYS A 9 15.61 -54.32 -8.09
C LYS A 9 16.06 -54.26 -6.63
N ALA A 10 15.39 -54.98 -5.73
CA ALA A 10 15.75 -55.04 -4.31
C ALA A 10 17.09 -55.76 -4.04
N ARG A 11 17.45 -56.73 -4.89
CA ARG A 11 18.71 -57.49 -4.80
C ARG A 11 19.89 -56.76 -5.46
N SER A 12 19.62 -55.91 -6.46
CA SER A 12 20.68 -55.21 -7.19
C SER A 12 21.27 -54.06 -6.38
N HIS A 13 22.59 -54.11 -6.16
CA HIS A 13 23.42 -53.06 -5.56
C HIS A 13 23.57 -51.82 -6.47
N LYS A 14 23.04 -51.87 -7.70
CA LYS A 14 23.14 -50.82 -8.74
C LYS A 14 22.32 -49.56 -8.45
N SER A 15 21.39 -49.58 -7.49
CA SER A 15 20.50 -48.44 -7.18
C SER A 15 20.39 -48.21 -5.68
N SER A 16 21.43 -47.62 -5.07
CA SER A 16 21.42 -47.13 -3.68
C SER A 16 20.68 -45.78 -3.49
N LYS A 17 20.03 -45.25 -4.53
CA LYS A 17 19.34 -43.95 -4.46
C LYS A 17 17.97 -44.11 -3.78
N PRO A 18 17.59 -43.23 -2.84
CA PRO A 18 16.25 -43.22 -2.25
C PRO A 18 15.17 -43.04 -3.32
N SER A 19 14.01 -43.66 -3.11
CA SER A 19 12.87 -43.51 -4.01
C SER A 19 12.39 -42.05 -4.07
N PRO A 20 11.72 -41.63 -5.17
CA PRO A 20 11.16 -40.28 -5.26
C PRO A 20 10.15 -39.93 -4.14
N SER A 21 9.43 -40.91 -3.59
CA SER A 21 8.53 -40.69 -2.45
C SER A 21 9.29 -40.44 -1.15
N ILE A 22 10.38 -41.17 -0.91
CA ILE A 22 11.27 -40.94 0.24
C ILE A 22 11.92 -39.56 0.12
N LYS A 23 12.41 -39.19 -1.06
CA LYS A 23 12.95 -37.84 -1.32
C LYS A 23 11.93 -36.75 -1.02
N ARG A 24 10.69 -36.87 -1.52
CA ARG A 24 9.61 -35.91 -1.21
C ARG A 24 9.33 -35.80 0.28
N ARG A 25 9.30 -36.91 1.02
CA ARG A 25 9.13 -36.93 2.48
C ARG A 25 10.29 -36.24 3.21
N LEU A 26 11.52 -36.48 2.76
CA LEU A 26 12.72 -35.81 3.29
C LEU A 26 12.65 -34.30 3.05
N HIS A 27 12.34 -33.87 1.83
CA HIS A 27 12.15 -32.44 1.52
C HIS A 27 11.03 -31.83 2.36
N HIS A 28 9.91 -32.52 2.57
CA HIS A 28 8.85 -32.03 3.45
C HIS A 28 9.32 -31.85 4.90
N LYS A 29 10.12 -32.79 5.45
CA LYS A 29 10.68 -32.67 6.81
C LYS A 29 11.71 -31.54 6.93
N LEU A 30 12.41 -31.24 5.84
CA LEU A 30 13.38 -30.13 5.74
C LEU A 30 12.70 -28.77 5.62
N ARG A 31 11.44 -28.70 5.13
CA ARG A 31 10.63 -27.48 5.12
C ARG A 31 10.20 -27.14 6.54
N LYS A 32 11.03 -26.39 7.26
CA LYS A 32 10.66 -25.77 8.54
C LYS A 32 9.78 -24.56 8.28
N THR A 33 8.84 -24.28 9.18
CA THR A 33 8.08 -23.04 9.16
C THR A 33 9.06 -21.87 9.30
N PRO A 34 9.02 -20.85 8.42
CA PRO A 34 9.90 -19.71 8.52
C PRO A 34 9.71 -19.00 9.88
N ALA A 35 10.77 -18.36 10.37
CA ALA A 35 10.67 -17.49 11.54
C ALA A 35 9.71 -16.33 11.22
N LEU A 36 8.84 -15.99 12.18
CA LEU A 36 7.96 -14.83 12.05
C LEU A 36 8.85 -13.58 12.09
N HIS A 37 8.82 -12.80 11.01
CA HIS A 37 9.47 -11.48 10.97
C HIS A 37 8.46 -10.44 11.42
N GLY A 38 8.79 -9.64 12.44
CA GLY A 38 7.89 -8.63 12.99
C GLY A 38 8.33 -8.12 14.36
N PRO A 39 7.49 -7.31 15.03
CA PRO A 39 7.73 -6.83 16.39
C PRO A 39 8.06 -7.97 17.37
N GLU A 40 9.00 -7.74 18.29
CA GLU A 40 9.45 -8.77 19.25
C GLU A 40 8.30 -9.33 20.09
N VAL A 41 7.33 -8.48 20.44
CA VAL A 41 6.11 -8.86 21.16
C VAL A 41 5.37 -10.00 20.43
N LEU A 42 5.19 -9.90 19.12
CA LEU A 42 4.52 -10.92 18.31
C LEU A 42 5.33 -12.20 18.22
N GLN A 43 6.65 -12.09 18.12
CA GLN A 43 7.53 -13.26 18.07
C GLN A 43 7.47 -14.06 19.37
N LYS A 44 7.43 -13.38 20.53
CA LYS A 44 7.28 -14.01 21.85
C LYS A 44 5.94 -14.72 22.01
N GLY A 45 4.86 -14.14 21.47
CA GLY A 45 3.53 -14.74 21.48
C GLY A 45 3.32 -15.89 20.47
N TRP A 46 4.29 -16.15 19.59
CA TRP A 46 4.11 -17.09 18.48
C TRP A 46 4.42 -18.55 18.87
N ASP A 47 3.41 -19.42 18.84
CA ASP A 47 3.62 -20.87 19.00
C ASP A 47 3.88 -21.55 17.65
N ARG A 48 5.08 -22.10 17.48
CA ARG A 48 5.52 -22.80 16.26
C ARG A 48 4.76 -24.11 15.99
N LYS A 49 4.06 -24.65 16.99
CA LYS A 49 3.32 -25.91 16.87
C LYS A 49 1.89 -25.71 16.38
N LYS A 50 1.36 -24.50 16.51
CA LYS A 50 -0.01 -24.16 16.11
C LYS A 50 -0.06 -23.67 14.65
N THR A 51 -1.24 -23.74 14.05
CA THR A 51 -1.47 -23.15 12.72
C THR A 51 -1.50 -21.62 12.81
N VAL A 52 -1.25 -20.93 11.70
CA VAL A 52 -1.30 -19.46 11.63
C VAL A 52 -2.63 -18.91 12.14
N PHE A 53 -3.75 -19.49 11.70
CA PHE A 53 -5.10 -19.11 12.12
C PHE A 53 -5.33 -19.28 13.63
N GLN A 54 -4.84 -20.38 14.21
CA GLN A 54 -4.95 -20.63 15.65
C GLN A 54 -4.11 -19.64 16.46
N ASN A 55 -2.90 -19.33 16.00
CA ASN A 55 -2.05 -18.33 16.64
C ASN A 55 -2.70 -16.96 16.62
N TYR A 56 -3.16 -16.50 15.45
CA TYR A 56 -3.79 -15.19 15.32
C TYR A 56 -5.02 -15.11 16.23
N LYS A 57 -5.89 -16.14 16.23
CA LYS A 57 -7.03 -16.21 17.16
C LYS A 57 -6.61 -16.14 18.63
N SER A 58 -5.55 -16.85 19.04
CA SER A 58 -5.08 -16.82 20.43
C SER A 58 -4.43 -15.49 20.82
N LEU A 59 -3.85 -14.77 19.86
CA LEU A 59 -3.24 -13.46 20.06
C LEU A 59 -4.29 -12.33 20.08
N GLY A 60 -5.53 -12.62 19.68
CA GLY A 60 -6.58 -11.61 19.49
C GLY A 60 -6.46 -10.89 18.14
N LEU A 61 -5.75 -11.48 17.18
CA LEU A 61 -5.54 -10.96 15.83
C LEU A 61 -6.48 -11.65 14.82
N LEU A 62 -6.78 -10.91 13.76
CA LEU A 62 -7.67 -11.38 12.71
C LEU A 62 -6.91 -12.21 11.68
N ALA A 63 -7.32 -13.46 11.46
CA ALA A 63 -6.58 -14.44 10.67
C ALA A 63 -6.69 -14.27 9.14
N GLY A 64 -7.76 -13.65 8.66
CA GLY A 64 -7.96 -13.35 7.26
C GLY A 64 -9.04 -12.29 7.11
N ILE A 65 -8.82 -11.32 6.24
CA ILE A 65 -9.72 -10.20 6.03
C ILE A 65 -11.10 -10.75 5.66
N PRO A 66 -12.18 -10.33 6.35
CA PRO A 66 -13.53 -10.68 5.91
C PRO A 66 -13.75 -10.02 4.55
N LEU A 67 -13.57 -10.79 3.48
CA LEU A 67 -14.04 -10.38 2.17
C LEU A 67 -15.56 -10.37 2.26
N PRO A 68 -16.24 -9.31 1.78
CA PRO A 68 -17.68 -9.38 1.63
C PRO A 68 -17.95 -10.60 0.76
N THR A 69 -18.58 -11.63 1.35
CA THR A 69 -19.16 -12.71 0.58
C THR A 69 -20.14 -12.02 -0.35
N ARG A 70 -19.79 -11.93 -1.64
CA ARG A 70 -20.70 -11.45 -2.67
C ARG A 70 -22.04 -12.09 -2.38
N SER A 71 -23.00 -11.27 -1.96
CA SER A 71 -24.31 -11.72 -1.55
C SER A 71 -24.82 -12.67 -2.63
N GLU A 72 -25.25 -13.86 -2.21
CA GLU A 72 -25.85 -14.85 -3.11
C GLU A 72 -27.16 -14.35 -3.75
N SER A 73 -27.59 -13.12 -3.44
CA SER A 73 -28.66 -12.36 -4.08
C SER A 73 -28.25 -11.59 -5.34
N GLY A 74 -26.97 -11.61 -5.74
CA GLY A 74 -26.57 -11.12 -7.05
C GLY A 74 -26.91 -12.14 -8.13
N GLN A 75 -28.17 -12.20 -8.58
CA GLN A 75 -28.54 -12.87 -9.83
C GLN A 75 -27.51 -12.50 -10.89
N ARG A 76 -26.76 -13.49 -11.38
CA ARG A 76 -25.97 -13.33 -12.60
C ARG A 76 -26.96 -13.14 -13.75
N ILE A 77 -27.29 -11.89 -14.06
CA ILE A 77 -27.85 -11.56 -15.37
C ILE A 77 -26.83 -12.08 -16.39
N PRO A 78 -27.19 -12.99 -17.30
CA PRO A 78 -26.31 -13.36 -18.39
C PRO A 78 -26.11 -12.10 -19.23
N VAL A 79 -24.95 -11.46 -19.13
CA VAL A 79 -24.59 -10.42 -20.08
C VAL A 79 -24.31 -11.15 -21.38
N GLU A 80 -25.30 -11.18 -22.27
CA GLU A 80 -25.11 -11.56 -23.65
C GLU A 80 -23.98 -10.67 -24.21
N ARG A 81 -22.98 -11.31 -24.81
CA ARG A 81 -21.90 -10.59 -25.49
C ARG A 81 -22.52 -9.89 -26.71
N GLY A 82 -22.95 -8.65 -26.50
CA GLY A 82 -23.60 -7.84 -27.52
C GLY A 82 -23.53 -6.34 -27.22
N GLY A 83 -22.46 -5.87 -26.57
CA GLY A 83 -22.22 -4.44 -26.43
C GLY A 83 -21.47 -3.92 -27.65
N THR A 84 -22.18 -3.47 -28.69
CA THR A 84 -21.58 -2.56 -29.67
C THR A 84 -21.27 -1.27 -28.95
N VAL A 85 -19.98 -0.91 -28.86
CA VAL A 85 -19.51 0.35 -28.29
C VAL A 85 -20.17 1.47 -29.10
N GLY A 86 -21.17 2.13 -28.50
CA GLY A 86 -21.89 3.23 -29.14
C GLY A 86 -20.95 4.42 -29.29
N TYR A 87 -20.69 4.82 -30.53
CA TYR A 87 -19.91 6.03 -30.82
C TYR A 87 -20.75 7.25 -30.42
N GLY A 88 -20.40 7.92 -29.33
CA GLY A 88 -20.97 9.23 -28.97
C GLY A 88 -20.56 10.29 -30.00
N ARG A 89 -21.49 11.13 -30.45
CA ARG A 89 -21.21 12.17 -31.43
C ARG A 89 -20.69 13.41 -30.71
N ILE A 90 -19.40 13.71 -30.87
CA ILE A 90 -18.77 14.90 -30.31
C ILE A 90 -19.11 16.11 -31.19
N VAL A 91 -19.77 17.12 -30.63
CA VAL A 91 -20.04 18.39 -31.31
C VAL A 91 -18.96 19.41 -30.91
N ARG A 92 -18.35 20.07 -31.91
CA ARG A 92 -17.30 21.09 -31.73
C ARG A 92 -17.72 22.42 -32.34
N ASP A 93 -17.21 23.52 -31.78
CA ASP A 93 -17.29 24.85 -32.41
C ASP A 93 -16.28 25.02 -33.57
N GLU A 94 -16.36 26.17 -34.23
CA GLU A 94 -15.49 26.58 -35.33
C GLU A 94 -14.01 26.73 -34.91
N ASP A 95 -13.74 26.87 -33.60
CA ASP A 95 -12.39 26.95 -33.02
C ASP A 95 -11.87 25.59 -32.51
N GLY A 96 -12.65 24.50 -32.69
CA GLY A 96 -12.26 23.12 -32.38
C GLY A 96 -12.38 22.71 -30.92
N ASN A 97 -13.00 23.51 -30.06
CA ASN A 97 -13.29 23.16 -28.68
C ASN A 97 -14.55 22.31 -28.59
N VAL A 98 -14.53 21.32 -27.68
CA VAL A 98 -15.64 20.39 -27.47
C VAL A 98 -16.67 21.06 -26.58
N ILE A 99 -17.86 21.34 -27.13
CA ILE A 99 -18.96 21.98 -26.40
C ILE A 99 -19.87 20.93 -25.76
N ASP A 100 -20.14 19.80 -26.45
CA ASP A 100 -21.07 18.80 -25.92
C ASP A 100 -20.80 17.38 -26.46
N ILE A 101 -21.11 16.38 -25.63
CA ILE A 101 -20.99 14.95 -25.94
C ILE A 101 -22.36 14.31 -25.72
N VAL A 102 -23.14 14.20 -26.80
CA VAL A 102 -24.46 13.58 -26.77
C VAL A 102 -24.31 12.06 -26.85
N ILE A 103 -24.70 11.37 -25.78
CA ILE A 103 -24.84 9.92 -25.70
C ILE A 103 -26.34 9.63 -25.77
N SER A 104 -26.78 8.82 -26.75
CA SER A 104 -28.19 8.47 -26.88
C SER A 104 -28.64 7.61 -25.70
N GLU A 105 -29.48 8.17 -24.83
CA GLU A 105 -30.18 7.44 -23.77
C GLU A 105 -31.43 6.77 -24.34
N GLU A 106 -31.39 5.46 -24.51
CA GLU A 106 -32.61 4.65 -24.58
C GLU A 106 -32.51 3.55 -23.51
N GLN A 107 -32.96 3.88 -22.30
CA GLN A 107 -33.76 3.07 -21.37
C GLN A 107 -33.74 3.69 -19.96
N GLU A 108 -34.44 4.82 -19.81
CA GLU A 108 -34.91 5.30 -18.51
C GLU A 108 -36.36 4.84 -18.31
N GLN A 109 -36.60 3.73 -17.60
CA GLN A 109 -37.91 3.55 -16.96
C GLN A 109 -38.02 2.61 -15.75
N ASP A 110 -36.96 1.94 -15.28
CA ASP A 110 -37.08 1.01 -14.12
C ASP A 110 -36.10 1.26 -12.96
N ALA A 111 -35.53 2.47 -12.81
CA ALA A 111 -34.49 2.75 -11.79
C ALA A 111 -34.89 3.78 -10.72
N ALA A 112 -36.17 4.09 -10.55
CA ALA A 112 -36.63 5.18 -9.68
C ALA A 112 -37.03 4.77 -8.25
N GLU A 113 -36.72 3.56 -7.76
CA GLU A 113 -37.19 3.11 -6.43
C GLU A 113 -36.11 2.57 -5.48
N ASN A 114 -34.84 2.93 -5.63
CA ASN A 114 -33.87 2.64 -4.56
C ASN A 114 -32.79 3.72 -4.42
N VAL A 115 -33.18 4.86 -3.84
CA VAL A 115 -32.22 5.80 -3.24
C VAL A 115 -32.13 5.43 -1.76
N GLU A 116 -31.45 4.32 -1.47
CA GLU A 116 -30.96 4.06 -0.13
C GLU A 116 -29.84 5.06 0.18
N GLU A 117 -30.17 5.94 1.12
CA GLU A 117 -29.32 6.88 1.82
C GLU A 117 -27.98 6.21 2.17
N VAL A 118 -26.90 6.66 1.52
CA VAL A 118 -25.54 6.23 1.87
C VAL A 118 -25.23 6.89 3.22
N GLU A 119 -25.53 6.19 4.31
CA GLU A 119 -24.99 6.53 5.61
C GLU A 119 -23.46 6.61 5.46
N GLU A 120 -22.93 7.83 5.60
CA GLU A 120 -21.52 8.04 5.91
C GLU A 120 -21.24 7.21 7.15
N MET A 121 -20.57 6.07 6.95
CA MET A 121 -20.14 5.17 8.00
C MET A 121 -19.27 5.96 8.97
N GLU A 122 -19.89 6.44 10.05
CA GLU A 122 -19.27 7.21 11.11
C GLU A 122 -18.05 6.44 11.62
N GLY A 123 -16.95 7.20 11.76
CA GLY A 123 -15.62 6.68 12.00
C GLY A 123 -15.58 5.61 13.09
N ASP A 124 -15.08 4.44 12.69
CA ASP A 124 -14.71 3.29 13.51
C ASP A 124 -14.28 3.73 14.92
N GLU A 125 -15.15 3.54 15.92
CA GLU A 125 -14.77 3.71 17.31
C GLU A 125 -13.53 2.83 17.55
N THR A 126 -12.43 3.41 18.05
CA THR A 126 -11.21 2.62 18.28
C THR A 126 -11.48 1.59 19.38
N VAL A 127 -11.94 0.40 19.00
CA VAL A 127 -12.15 -0.73 19.90
C VAL A 127 -10.79 -1.09 20.49
N ARG A 128 -10.65 -0.89 21.81
CA ARG A 128 -9.41 -1.25 22.52
C ARG A 128 -9.17 -2.75 22.36
N GLY A 129 -7.95 -3.13 21.95
CA GLY A 129 -7.53 -4.52 21.88
C GLY A 129 -7.91 -5.32 23.13
N THR A 130 -8.57 -6.45 22.91
CA THR A 130 -9.04 -7.34 23.98
C THR A 130 -7.90 -8.04 24.72
N SER A 131 -6.70 -8.12 24.11
CA SER A 131 -5.51 -8.77 24.69
C SER A 131 -4.40 -7.75 25.00
N ASP A 132 -3.61 -8.04 26.04
CA ASP A 132 -2.45 -7.20 26.43
C ASP A 132 -1.41 -7.09 25.32
N LEU A 133 -1.27 -8.14 24.50
CA LEU A 133 -0.40 -8.14 23.34
C LEU A 133 -0.87 -7.12 22.29
N VAL A 134 -2.17 -7.09 21.97
CA VAL A 134 -2.71 -6.11 21.02
C VAL A 134 -2.51 -4.68 21.54
N ARG A 135 -2.72 -4.44 22.84
CA ARG A 135 -2.44 -3.13 23.46
C ARG A 135 -0.98 -2.69 23.26
N SER A 136 -0.03 -3.59 23.51
CA SER A 136 1.39 -3.26 23.30
C SER A 136 1.75 -3.00 21.83
N LEU A 137 1.05 -3.65 20.89
CA LEU A 137 1.23 -3.38 19.46
C LEU A 137 0.62 -2.04 19.04
N GLU A 138 -0.54 -1.68 19.60
CA GLU A 138 -1.14 -0.35 19.42
C GLU A 138 -0.20 0.75 19.93
N ASP A 139 0.44 0.53 21.08
CA ASP A 139 1.40 1.48 21.64
C ASP A 139 2.64 1.64 20.75
N ILE A 140 3.18 0.53 20.22
CA ILE A 140 4.27 0.56 19.25
C ILE A 140 3.86 1.31 17.97
N ALA A 141 2.64 1.10 17.49
CA ALA A 141 2.13 1.79 16.31
C ALA A 141 1.99 3.31 16.55
N LYS A 142 1.48 3.71 17.72
CA LYS A 142 1.37 5.12 18.14
C LYS A 142 2.73 5.79 18.31
N ALA A 143 3.77 5.04 18.69
CA ALA A 143 5.11 5.57 18.86
C ALA A 143 5.80 5.99 17.55
N SER A 144 5.20 5.72 16.38
CA SER A 144 5.77 6.11 15.09
C SER A 144 5.82 7.64 14.92
N VAL A 145 7.03 8.21 14.92
CA VAL A 145 7.25 9.65 14.68
C VAL A 145 7.61 9.86 13.20
N PRO A 146 6.96 10.81 12.50
CA PRO A 146 7.31 11.10 11.12
C PRO A 146 8.74 11.64 11.02
N VAL A 147 9.52 11.10 10.08
CA VAL A 147 10.91 11.54 9.83
C VAL A 147 10.90 12.97 9.29
N LYS A 148 11.54 13.89 10.03
CA LYS A 148 11.75 15.27 9.57
C LYS A 148 12.71 15.27 8.37
N ARG A 149 12.24 15.71 7.21
CA ARG A 149 13.08 15.87 6.02
C ARG A 149 14.00 17.08 6.17
N THR A 150 15.29 16.89 5.93
CA THR A 150 16.31 17.96 5.95
C THR A 150 16.65 18.43 4.54
N SER A 151 17.11 19.68 4.41
CA SER A 151 17.77 20.19 3.19
C SER A 151 19.21 19.67 3.07
N SER A 152 19.76 19.68 1.85
CA SER A 152 21.17 19.34 1.62
C SER A 152 22.10 20.47 2.11
N ILE A 153 23.40 20.18 2.25
CA ILE A 153 24.38 21.19 2.71
C ILE A 153 24.49 22.34 1.70
N SER A 154 24.60 22.04 0.40
CA SER A 154 24.72 23.05 -0.65
C SER A 154 23.45 23.91 -0.80
N GLU A 155 22.27 23.30 -0.62
CA GLU A 155 20.99 24.01 -0.58
C GLU A 155 20.95 24.98 0.59
N ARG A 156 21.47 24.58 1.77
CA ARG A 156 21.58 25.46 2.93
C ARG A 156 22.54 26.61 2.67
N THR A 157 23.76 26.36 2.17
CA THR A 157 24.73 27.44 1.89
C THR A 157 24.18 28.46 0.89
N TRP A 158 23.44 27.98 -0.11
CA TRP A 158 22.79 28.85 -1.08
C TRP A 158 21.68 29.71 -0.45
N LEU A 159 20.82 29.11 0.37
CA LEU A 159 19.79 29.83 1.12
C LEU A 159 20.38 30.79 2.15
N HIS A 160 21.51 30.47 2.78
CA HIS A 160 22.24 31.39 3.66
C HIS A 160 22.62 32.67 2.90
N GLN A 161 23.25 32.55 1.74
CA GLN A 161 23.63 33.70 0.91
C GLN A 161 22.42 34.57 0.52
N LEU A 162 21.29 33.95 0.20
CA LEU A 162 20.04 34.67 -0.10
C LEU A 162 19.48 35.40 1.13
N VAL A 163 19.47 34.75 2.29
CA VAL A 163 18.97 35.32 3.56
C VAL A 163 19.90 36.41 4.09
N ASP A 164 21.21 36.28 3.94
CA ASP A 164 22.16 37.32 4.35
C ASP A 164 22.02 38.59 3.49
N LYS A 165 21.69 38.43 2.19
CA LYS A 165 21.50 39.57 1.27
C LYS A 165 20.13 40.23 1.39
N HIS A 166 19.05 39.45 1.43
CA HIS A 166 17.66 39.96 1.36
C HIS A 166 16.90 39.87 2.68
N GLY A 167 17.51 39.32 3.73
CA GLY A 167 16.90 39.16 5.04
C GLY A 167 15.71 38.19 5.01
N THR A 168 14.51 38.71 5.28
CA THR A 168 13.27 37.94 5.31
C THR A 168 12.39 38.15 4.06
N ASP A 169 12.80 39.01 3.13
CA ASP A 169 12.02 39.30 1.93
C ASP A 169 12.21 38.21 0.85
N THR A 170 11.27 37.26 0.81
CA THR A 170 11.28 36.15 -0.15
C THR A 170 10.98 36.59 -1.58
N ALA A 171 10.25 37.69 -1.78
CA ALA A 171 9.97 38.22 -3.10
C ALA A 171 11.22 38.85 -3.72
N ALA A 172 12.04 39.52 -2.91
CA ALA A 172 13.35 40.02 -3.35
C ALA A 172 14.32 38.87 -3.69
N MET A 173 14.36 37.81 -2.86
CA MET A 173 15.17 36.61 -3.13
C MET A 173 14.82 35.96 -4.47
N ALA A 174 13.51 35.80 -4.75
CA ALA A 174 13.05 35.18 -5.98
C ALA A 174 13.44 36.00 -7.23
N ARG A 175 13.43 37.34 -7.13
CA ARG A 175 13.80 38.25 -8.22
C ARG A 175 15.31 38.42 -8.42
N ASP A 176 16.14 37.93 -7.50
CA ASP A 176 17.60 38.05 -7.59
C ASP A 176 18.16 37.13 -8.68
N ARG A 177 18.38 37.68 -9.88
CA ARG A 177 18.93 36.91 -11.03
C ARG A 177 20.35 36.38 -10.81
N GLY A 178 21.10 36.95 -9.87
CA GLY A 178 22.48 36.53 -9.60
C GLY A 178 22.53 35.34 -8.66
N LEU A 179 21.95 35.48 -7.47
CA LEU A 179 21.94 34.40 -6.48
C LEU A 179 20.88 33.34 -6.82
N ASN A 180 19.71 33.71 -7.34
CA ASN A 180 18.69 32.77 -7.77
C ASN A 180 18.85 32.35 -9.23
N ALA A 181 20.01 31.76 -9.55
CA ALA A 181 20.33 31.27 -10.89
C ALA A 181 19.31 30.25 -11.43
N TRP A 182 18.72 29.46 -10.53
CA TRP A 182 17.71 28.45 -10.87
C TRP A 182 16.28 28.98 -10.94
N GLN A 183 16.09 30.30 -10.85
CA GLN A 183 14.78 30.96 -11.00
C GLN A 183 13.70 30.36 -10.08
N LYS A 184 14.09 30.01 -8.85
CA LYS A 184 13.15 29.51 -7.85
C LYS A 184 12.09 30.53 -7.52
N THR A 185 10.85 30.06 -7.47
CA THR A 185 9.70 30.88 -7.13
C THR A 185 9.71 31.25 -5.66
N GLU A 186 9.01 32.32 -5.30
CA GLU A 186 8.87 32.77 -3.92
C GLU A 186 8.36 31.65 -2.99
N GLY A 187 7.32 30.93 -3.42
CA GLY A 187 6.74 29.82 -2.65
C GLY A 187 7.71 28.65 -2.46
N GLU A 188 8.58 28.39 -3.43
CA GLU A 188 9.66 27.41 -3.27
C GLU A 188 10.70 27.87 -2.25
N MET A 189 11.09 29.15 -2.27
CA MET A 189 12.01 29.71 -1.28
C MET A 189 11.45 29.58 0.14
N VAL A 190 10.17 29.90 0.36
CA VAL A 190 9.50 29.73 1.65
C VAL A 190 9.54 28.26 2.10
N ARG A 191 9.21 27.31 1.22
CA ARG A 191 9.22 25.88 1.54
C ARG A 191 10.63 25.37 1.87
N MET A 192 11.63 25.81 1.11
CA MET A 192 13.02 25.43 1.28
C MET A 192 13.61 25.98 2.59
N ILE A 193 13.36 27.25 2.92
CA ILE A 193 13.78 27.87 4.18
C ILE A 193 13.08 27.20 5.37
N ARG A 194 11.77 26.92 5.26
CA ARG A 194 11.03 26.17 6.29
C ARG A 194 11.62 24.78 6.50
N LYS A 195 12.00 24.08 5.42
CA LYS A 195 12.67 22.77 5.46
C LYS A 195 14.08 22.84 6.03
N ALA A 196 14.79 23.95 5.83
CA ALA A 196 16.13 24.19 6.39
C ALA A 196 16.10 24.54 7.90
N GLY A 197 14.93 24.90 8.43
CA GLY A 197 14.72 25.17 9.85
C GLY A 197 14.38 26.63 10.18
N GLY A 198 13.92 27.40 9.20
CA GLY A 198 13.44 28.78 9.36
C GLY A 198 14.51 29.84 9.14
N PHE A 199 14.09 31.11 9.02
CA PHE A 199 14.99 32.23 8.72
C PHE A 199 16.06 32.45 9.79
N GLU A 200 15.76 32.21 11.06
CA GLU A 200 16.71 32.40 12.17
C GLU A 200 17.95 31.53 12.04
N LYS A 201 17.77 30.26 11.65
CA LYS A 201 18.91 29.34 11.43
C LYS A 201 19.72 29.68 10.20
N MET A 202 19.13 30.44 9.27
CA MET A 202 19.77 30.82 8.02
C MET A 202 20.48 32.18 8.11
N LYS A 203 20.26 32.95 9.18
CA LYS A 203 20.84 34.28 9.35
C LYS A 203 22.14 34.21 10.15
N GLY A 204 23.25 34.68 9.58
CA GLY A 204 24.49 34.92 10.33
C GLY A 204 25.31 33.67 10.65
N LEU A 205 25.72 32.93 9.62
CA LEU A 205 26.79 31.93 9.70
C LEU A 205 28.12 32.51 9.22
#